data_AF-A0A397DDG7-F1
#
_entry.id   AF-A0A397DDG7-F1
#
_cell.length_a   1.000
_cell.length_b   1.000
_cell.length_c   1.000
_cell.angle_alpha   90.00
_cell.angle_beta   90.00
_cell.angle_gamma   90.00
#
_symmetry.space_group_name_H-M   'P 1'
#
loop_
_entity.id
_entity.type
_entity.pdbx_description
1 polymer ?
#
loop_
_entity_poly.entity_id
_entity_poly.type
_entity_poly.pdbx_seq_one_letter_code
_entity_poly.pdbx_strand_id
1 'polypeptide(L)'
;MDDDEDYDSTSPVLDAFIKTRGPAVVHELTNFSLSEFNLVWKDLQSSVSQEWNVGSGRKCEVSGRDMLFMTLTSMNHCGSWDVVSVVFKEKSPTFSKRVNTFLAAIHPTLRAKYIDTVLDKYSMQHLHTSGHRFNNFPSALYAVDVTFQRTNAPAGSFNEKKRFYSKKHGQYGLKVEASVLPNGLAINVTTAVPGSVADIAICESNLDFHQDKLKKIGEEDDMLDDGPMQEEYPRSWALLADKGYQGFYRQLRSLR
;
A
#
# COMPACT_ATOMS: atom_id res chain seq x y z
N MET A 1 7.98 -41.56 28.46
CA MET A 1 8.05 -41.60 26.99
C MET A 1 8.14 -40.14 26.61
N ASP A 2 9.37 -39.66 26.56
CA ASP A 2 9.72 -38.32 26.11
C ASP A 2 9.82 -38.41 24.59
N ASP A 3 8.77 -37.98 23.91
CA ASP A 3 8.81 -37.68 22.47
C ASP A 3 8.50 -36.18 22.31
N ASP A 4 9.36 -35.33 22.89
CA ASP A 4 9.56 -33.98 22.37
C ASP A 4 10.48 -34.13 21.15
N GLU A 5 9.94 -34.65 20.04
CA GLU A 5 10.52 -34.43 18.73
C GLU A 5 10.39 -32.93 18.43
N ASP A 6 11.47 -32.20 18.74
CA ASP A 6 11.69 -30.80 18.37
C ASP A 6 11.64 -30.71 16.84
N TYR A 7 10.42 -30.56 16.30
CA TYR A 7 10.22 -30.15 14.93
C TYR A 7 10.88 -28.78 14.81
N ASP A 8 12.10 -28.76 14.24
CA ASP A 8 12.83 -27.54 13.92
C ASP A 8 11.89 -26.62 13.14
N SER A 9 11.34 -25.64 13.84
CA SER A 9 10.24 -24.86 13.30
C SER A 9 10.72 -24.16 12.04
N THR A 10 9.88 -24.14 11.00
CA THR A 10 10.16 -23.36 9.79
C THR A 10 10.07 -21.84 10.04
N SER A 11 9.65 -21.42 11.24
CA SER A 11 9.44 -20.02 11.65
C SER A 11 9.68 -19.84 13.16
N PRO A 12 10.90 -20.10 13.65
CA PRO A 12 11.20 -20.15 15.07
C PRO A 12 10.96 -18.80 15.78
N VAL A 13 11.07 -17.66 15.08
CA VAL A 13 10.81 -16.35 15.70
C VAL A 13 9.32 -16.17 15.97
N LEU A 14 8.48 -16.34 14.95
CA LEU A 14 7.02 -16.22 15.09
C LEU A 14 6.50 -17.20 16.16
N ASP A 15 6.95 -18.44 16.10
CA ASP A 15 6.51 -19.50 17.00
C ASP A 15 6.92 -19.24 18.45
N ALA A 16 8.10 -18.66 18.70
CA ALA A 16 8.53 -18.26 20.04
C ALA A 16 7.61 -17.19 20.64
N PHE A 17 7.17 -16.21 19.84
CA PHE A 17 6.21 -15.19 20.30
C PHE A 17 4.85 -15.81 20.63
N ILE A 18 4.35 -16.68 19.75
CA ILE A 18 3.06 -17.38 19.96
C ILE A 18 3.14 -18.28 21.19
N LYS A 19 4.23 -19.04 21.37
CA LYS A 19 4.43 -19.92 22.54
C LYS A 19 4.44 -19.13 23.85
N THR A 20 5.02 -17.94 23.85
CA THR A 20 5.19 -17.12 25.07
C THR A 20 3.94 -16.30 25.41
N ARG A 21 3.24 -15.75 24.40
CA ARG A 21 2.16 -14.77 24.58
C ARG A 21 0.80 -15.20 24.04
N GLY A 22 0.72 -16.39 23.46
CA GLY A 22 -0.45 -16.87 22.74
C GLY A 22 -0.60 -16.26 21.34
N PRO A 23 -1.54 -16.78 20.51
CA PRO A 23 -1.70 -16.37 19.11
C PRO A 23 -2.11 -14.90 18.90
N ALA A 24 -2.76 -14.29 19.89
CA ALA A 24 -3.22 -12.90 19.84
C ALA A 24 -2.06 -11.90 19.65
N VAL A 25 -0.84 -12.27 20.06
CA VAL A 25 0.37 -11.46 19.89
C VAL A 25 0.63 -11.07 18.44
N VAL A 26 0.22 -11.91 17.48
CA VAL A 26 0.42 -11.62 16.05
C VAL A 26 -0.41 -10.41 15.66
N HIS A 27 -1.66 -10.33 16.12
CA HIS A 27 -2.51 -9.17 15.87
C HIS A 27 -2.01 -7.94 16.63
N GLU A 28 -1.61 -8.08 17.88
CA GLU A 28 -1.06 -6.96 18.68
C GLU A 28 0.17 -6.32 18.01
N LEU A 29 1.03 -7.14 17.40
CA LEU A 29 2.28 -6.65 16.80
C LEU A 29 2.12 -6.24 15.34
N THR A 30 1.20 -6.83 14.57
CA THR A 30 1.11 -6.63 13.12
C THR A 30 -0.20 -5.99 12.63
N ASN A 31 -1.23 -5.91 13.47
CA ASN A 31 -2.64 -5.68 13.12
C ASN A 31 -3.30 -6.78 12.27
N PHE A 32 -2.60 -7.88 11.97
CA PHE A 32 -3.18 -9.05 11.29
C PHE A 32 -3.47 -10.16 12.29
N SER A 33 -4.65 -10.74 12.22
CA SER A 33 -4.88 -12.05 12.84
C SER A 33 -3.89 -13.08 12.28
N LEU A 34 -3.62 -14.15 13.03
CA LEU A 34 -2.75 -15.23 12.56
C LEU A 34 -3.28 -15.84 11.24
N SER A 35 -4.60 -15.92 11.06
CA SER A 35 -5.22 -16.35 9.81
C SER A 35 -4.90 -15.42 8.63
N GLU A 36 -5.07 -14.10 8.79
CA GLU A 36 -4.78 -13.14 7.72
C GLU A 36 -3.29 -13.10 7.39
N PHE A 37 -2.43 -13.16 8.43
CA PHE A 37 -0.99 -13.29 8.26
C PHE A 37 -0.63 -14.51 7.40
N ASN A 38 -1.27 -15.65 7.65
CA ASN A 38 -1.03 -16.88 6.88
C ASN A 38 -1.51 -16.77 5.43
N LEU A 39 -2.58 -16.03 5.16
CA LEU A 39 -3.03 -15.74 3.79
C LEU A 39 -2.00 -14.89 3.04
N VAL A 40 -1.51 -13.82 3.66
CA VAL A 40 -0.44 -12.98 3.08
C VAL A 40 0.83 -13.80 2.86
N TRP A 41 1.22 -14.64 3.81
CA TRP A 41 2.38 -15.50 3.67
C TRP A 41 2.23 -16.47 2.49
N LYS A 42 1.09 -17.17 2.39
CA LYS A 42 0.78 -18.09 1.28
C LYS A 42 0.91 -17.39 -0.07
N ASP A 43 0.47 -16.14 -0.15
CA ASP A 43 0.54 -15.34 -1.36
C ASP A 43 1.96 -14.93 -1.74
N LEU A 44 2.89 -14.87 -0.77
CA LEU A 44 4.28 -14.47 -0.95
C LEU A 44 5.27 -15.63 -1.07
N GLN A 45 4.91 -16.85 -0.66
CA GLN A 45 5.82 -18.00 -0.58
C GLN A 45 6.67 -18.22 -1.84
N SER A 46 6.04 -18.14 -3.02
CA SER A 46 6.73 -18.33 -4.31
C SER A 46 7.78 -17.26 -4.55
N SER A 47 7.39 -15.98 -4.43
CA SER A 47 8.29 -14.85 -4.67
C SER A 47 9.41 -14.78 -3.63
N VAL A 48 9.13 -15.05 -2.37
CA VAL A 48 10.16 -15.10 -1.32
C VAL A 48 11.19 -16.19 -1.63
N SER A 49 10.76 -17.36 -2.11
CA SER A 49 11.69 -18.44 -2.47
C SER A 49 12.58 -18.12 -3.68
N GLN A 50 12.14 -17.21 -4.56
CA GLN A 50 12.86 -16.80 -5.78
C GLN A 50 13.72 -15.55 -5.60
N GLU A 51 13.30 -14.61 -4.77
CA GLU A 51 13.89 -13.27 -4.68
C GLU A 51 14.62 -13.02 -3.35
N TRP A 52 14.23 -13.70 -2.28
CA TRP A 52 14.83 -13.52 -0.96
C TRP A 52 15.89 -14.58 -0.68
N ASN A 53 17.05 -14.13 -0.19
CA ASN A 53 18.11 -15.01 0.29
C ASN A 53 18.63 -16.00 -0.80
N VAL A 54 18.55 -15.65 -2.09
CA VAL A 54 18.92 -16.53 -3.22
C VAL A 54 20.36 -16.38 -3.71
N GLY A 55 21.04 -15.26 -3.43
CA GLY A 55 22.42 -15.00 -3.88
C GLY A 55 23.50 -15.87 -3.24
N SER A 56 24.71 -15.89 -3.80
CA SER A 56 25.84 -16.73 -3.34
C SER A 56 26.52 -16.24 -2.06
N GLY A 57 26.12 -15.08 -1.52
CA GLY A 57 26.66 -14.54 -0.28
C GLY A 57 26.15 -15.26 0.97
N ARG A 58 26.62 -14.78 2.15
CA ARG A 58 26.13 -15.27 3.45
C ARG A 58 24.61 -15.14 3.51
N LYS A 59 23.94 -16.27 3.74
CA LYS A 59 22.50 -16.34 3.86
C LYS A 59 22.01 -15.69 5.16
N CYS A 60 20.83 -15.09 5.11
CA CYS A 60 20.11 -14.69 6.31
C CYS A 60 19.67 -15.95 7.08
N GLU A 61 19.90 -15.95 8.39
CA GLU A 61 19.54 -17.05 9.30
C GLU A 61 18.04 -17.04 9.66
N VAL A 62 17.36 -15.92 9.40
CA VAL A 62 15.91 -15.76 9.62
C VAL A 62 15.13 -16.26 8.42
N SER A 63 14.11 -17.10 8.65
CA SER A 63 13.25 -17.64 7.60
C SER A 63 12.42 -16.55 6.92
N GLY A 64 11.92 -16.80 5.70
CA GLY A 64 11.10 -15.82 4.98
C GLY A 64 9.80 -15.45 5.72
N ARG A 65 9.21 -16.41 6.44
CA ARG A 65 7.97 -16.18 7.20
C ARG A 65 8.23 -15.38 8.46
N ASP A 66 9.33 -15.65 9.16
CA ASP A 66 9.79 -14.82 10.27
C ASP A 66 10.13 -13.39 9.82
N MET A 67 10.76 -13.26 8.65
CA MET A 67 11.03 -11.94 8.06
C MET A 67 9.74 -11.19 7.73
N LEU A 68 8.68 -11.86 7.26
CA LEU A 68 7.37 -11.23 7.07
C LEU A 68 6.80 -10.72 8.40
N PHE A 69 6.85 -11.54 9.45
CA PHE A 69 6.39 -11.15 10.79
C PHE A 69 7.17 -9.95 11.35
N MET A 70 8.51 -9.98 11.25
CA MET A 70 9.38 -8.88 11.67
C MET A 70 9.12 -7.59 10.87
N THR A 71 8.87 -7.72 9.57
CA THR A 71 8.56 -6.59 8.67
C THR A 71 7.22 -5.95 9.01
N LEU A 72 6.16 -6.75 9.15
CA LEU A 72 4.83 -6.24 9.52
C LEU A 72 4.84 -5.60 10.91
N THR A 73 5.57 -6.20 11.87
CA THR A 73 5.75 -5.62 13.21
C THR A 73 6.44 -4.25 13.14
N SER A 74 7.45 -4.12 12.28
CA SER A 74 8.14 -2.85 12.05
C SER A 74 7.22 -1.78 11.46
N MET A 75 6.38 -2.17 10.50
CA MET A 75 5.43 -1.25 9.88
C MET A 75 4.30 -0.83 10.84
N ASN A 76 3.84 -1.70 11.73
CA ASN A 76 2.83 -1.32 12.72
C ASN A 76 3.39 -0.31 13.75
N HIS A 77 4.61 -0.51 14.23
CA HIS A 77 5.19 0.38 15.24
C HIS A 77 5.59 1.76 14.69
N CYS A 78 5.81 1.92 13.37
CA CYS A 78 6.13 3.19 12.69
C CYS A 78 7.18 4.08 13.40
N GLY A 79 8.07 3.48 14.20
CA GLY A 79 8.97 4.18 15.13
C GLY A 79 10.44 4.03 14.76
N SER A 80 11.34 4.40 15.68
CA SER A 80 12.78 4.17 15.47
C SER A 80 13.08 2.68 15.35
N TRP A 81 14.01 2.33 14.45
CA TRP A 81 14.56 0.98 14.31
C TRP A 81 15.13 0.45 15.64
N ASP A 82 15.59 1.33 16.53
CA ASP A 82 16.11 0.95 17.84
C ASP A 82 15.03 0.36 18.75
N VAL A 83 13.78 0.81 18.62
CA VAL A 83 12.66 0.31 19.43
C VAL A 83 12.25 -1.09 18.96
N VAL A 84 12.01 -1.25 17.67
CA VAL A 84 11.55 -2.53 17.12
C VAL A 84 12.65 -3.59 17.12
N SER A 85 13.91 -3.23 16.91
CA SER A 85 15.01 -4.21 16.94
C SER A 85 15.22 -4.85 18.31
N VAL A 86 14.93 -4.12 19.41
CA VAL A 86 14.95 -4.67 20.77
C VAL A 86 13.90 -5.77 20.97
N VAL A 87 12.72 -5.64 20.36
CA VAL A 87 11.67 -6.66 20.39
C VAL A 87 12.20 -8.00 19.87
N PHE A 88 13.03 -7.96 18.83
CA PHE A 88 13.64 -9.14 18.19
C PHE A 88 15.05 -9.46 18.69
N LYS A 89 15.55 -8.76 19.70
CA LYS A 89 16.92 -8.90 20.24
C LYS A 89 18.01 -8.77 19.16
N GLU A 90 17.77 -7.95 18.14
CA GLU A 90 18.72 -7.68 17.06
C GLU A 90 19.38 -6.31 17.21
N LYS A 91 20.53 -6.13 16.54
CA LYS A 91 21.15 -4.80 16.41
C LYS A 91 20.39 -3.99 15.35
N SER A 92 19.98 -2.78 15.71
CA SER A 92 19.21 -1.84 14.88
C SER A 92 19.70 -1.70 13.42
N PRO A 93 21.00 -1.50 13.12
CA PRO A 93 21.48 -1.42 11.72
C PRO A 93 21.28 -2.71 10.93
N THR A 94 21.47 -3.87 11.57
CA THR A 94 21.29 -5.19 10.94
C THR A 94 19.82 -5.47 10.68
N PHE A 95 18.97 -5.22 11.67
CA PHE A 95 17.52 -5.40 11.59
C PHE A 95 16.92 -4.52 10.49
N SER A 96 17.22 -3.22 10.51
CA SER A 96 16.76 -2.27 9.50
C SER A 96 17.16 -2.70 8.09
N LYS A 97 18.42 -3.11 7.89
CA LYS A 97 18.90 -3.59 6.58
C LYS A 97 18.13 -4.82 6.11
N ARG A 98 17.90 -5.80 6.99
CA ARG A 98 17.15 -7.03 6.68
C ARG A 98 15.71 -6.71 6.28
N VAL A 99 15.01 -5.92 7.10
CA VAL A 99 13.61 -5.52 6.84
C VAL A 99 13.49 -4.77 5.51
N ASN A 100 14.36 -3.79 5.23
CA ASN A 100 14.31 -3.04 3.98
C ASN A 100 14.61 -3.92 2.75
N THR A 101 15.56 -4.84 2.87
CA THR A 101 15.90 -5.76 1.76
C THR A 101 14.75 -6.75 1.51
N PHE A 102 14.13 -7.26 2.58
CA PHE A 102 12.98 -8.15 2.46
C PHE A 102 11.77 -7.44 1.85
N LEU A 103 11.48 -6.21 2.31
CA LEU A 103 10.41 -5.39 1.76
C LEU A 103 10.60 -5.13 0.26
N ALA A 104 11.83 -4.82 -0.16
CA ALA A 104 12.14 -4.64 -1.58
C ALA A 104 11.89 -5.92 -2.41
N ALA A 105 12.17 -7.09 -1.85
CA ALA A 105 11.95 -8.37 -2.53
C ALA A 105 10.46 -8.72 -2.67
N ILE A 106 9.62 -8.42 -1.67
CA ILE A 106 8.19 -8.78 -1.68
C ILE A 106 7.28 -7.71 -2.27
N HIS A 107 7.73 -6.45 -2.30
CA HIS A 107 6.91 -5.31 -2.72
C HIS A 107 6.28 -5.47 -4.12
N PRO A 108 6.99 -5.92 -5.17
CA PRO A 108 6.38 -6.13 -6.49
C PRO A 108 5.20 -7.11 -6.45
N THR A 109 5.34 -8.23 -5.73
CA THR A 109 4.28 -9.24 -5.60
C THR A 109 3.08 -8.70 -4.84
N LEU A 110 3.30 -7.98 -3.74
CA LEU A 110 2.22 -7.35 -2.99
C LEU A 110 1.46 -6.34 -3.85
N ARG A 111 2.18 -5.47 -4.58
CA ARG A 111 1.58 -4.46 -5.44
C ARG A 111 0.74 -5.09 -6.56
N ALA A 112 1.30 -6.05 -7.29
CA ALA A 112 0.60 -6.71 -8.39
C ALA A 112 -0.69 -7.38 -7.90
N LYS A 113 -0.61 -8.06 -6.75
CA LYS A 113 -1.73 -8.85 -6.23
C LYS A 113 -2.84 -8.02 -5.59
N TYR A 114 -2.49 -7.01 -4.82
CA TYR A 114 -3.44 -6.26 -3.99
C TYR A 114 -3.76 -4.86 -4.49
N ILE A 115 -3.12 -4.39 -5.56
CA ILE A 115 -3.36 -3.06 -6.14
C ILE A 115 -3.60 -3.18 -7.65
N ASP A 116 -2.60 -3.61 -8.41
CA ASP A 116 -2.63 -3.45 -9.88
C ASP A 116 -3.73 -4.29 -10.55
N THR A 117 -4.08 -5.45 -9.99
CA THR A 117 -5.13 -6.35 -10.51
C THR A 117 -6.51 -6.13 -9.88
N VAL A 118 -6.66 -5.14 -9.00
CA VAL A 118 -7.93 -4.90 -8.30
C VAL A 118 -8.96 -4.35 -9.26
N LEU A 119 -8.60 -3.34 -10.05
CA LEU A 119 -9.58 -2.69 -10.92
C LEU A 119 -10.11 -3.61 -12.02
N ASP A 120 -9.33 -4.60 -12.46
CA ASP A 120 -9.78 -5.63 -13.41
C ASP A 120 -10.96 -6.46 -12.86
N LYS A 121 -11.13 -6.51 -11.54
CA LYS A 121 -12.21 -7.25 -10.86
C LYS A 121 -13.41 -6.38 -10.51
N TYR A 122 -13.20 -5.09 -10.32
CA TYR A 122 -14.20 -4.15 -9.78
C TYR A 122 -14.53 -3.05 -10.79
N SER A 123 -15.07 -3.45 -11.95
CA SER A 123 -15.65 -2.53 -12.93
C SER A 123 -16.86 -1.77 -12.37
N MET A 124 -17.30 -0.70 -13.04
CA MET A 124 -18.50 0.03 -12.61
C MET A 124 -19.73 -0.88 -12.62
N GLN A 125 -19.85 -1.77 -13.60
CA GLN A 125 -20.92 -2.77 -13.67
C GLN A 125 -20.91 -3.70 -12.45
N HIS A 126 -19.74 -4.19 -12.05
CA HIS A 126 -19.60 -5.04 -10.87
C HIS A 126 -19.96 -4.29 -9.59
N LEU A 127 -19.47 -3.06 -9.42
CA LEU A 127 -19.80 -2.22 -8.26
C LEU A 127 -21.29 -1.90 -8.20
N HIS A 128 -21.93 -1.65 -9.35
CA HIS A 128 -23.37 -1.43 -9.44
C HIS A 128 -24.17 -2.66 -9.00
N THR A 129 -23.90 -3.81 -9.60
CA THR A 129 -24.66 -5.06 -9.33
C THR A 129 -24.41 -5.63 -7.93
N SER A 130 -23.23 -5.39 -7.35
CA SER A 130 -22.90 -5.78 -5.98
C SER A 130 -23.31 -4.77 -4.90
N GLY A 131 -23.83 -3.59 -5.29
CA GLY A 131 -24.26 -2.55 -4.34
C GLY A 131 -23.13 -1.77 -3.66
N HIS A 132 -21.93 -1.74 -4.24
CA HIS A 132 -20.75 -1.07 -3.69
C HIS A 132 -20.39 0.23 -4.45
N ARG A 133 -21.37 1.02 -4.89
CA ARG A 133 -21.12 2.36 -5.45
C ARG A 133 -21.12 3.41 -4.35
N PHE A 134 -20.53 4.58 -4.62
CA PHE A 134 -20.70 5.72 -3.73
C PHE A 134 -22.17 6.15 -3.69
N ASN A 135 -22.75 6.21 -2.48
CA ASN A 135 -24.16 6.54 -2.29
C ASN A 135 -24.57 7.88 -2.90
N ASN A 136 -23.73 8.91 -2.72
CA ASN A 136 -24.02 10.28 -3.17
C ASN A 136 -23.49 10.58 -4.57
N PHE A 137 -22.61 9.73 -5.10
CA PHE A 137 -21.95 9.94 -6.40
C PHE A 137 -21.91 8.63 -7.21
N PRO A 138 -23.06 8.12 -7.67
CA PRO A 138 -23.12 6.77 -8.26
C PRO A 138 -22.40 6.64 -9.61
N SER A 139 -22.04 7.75 -10.26
CA SER A 139 -21.24 7.77 -11.49
C SER A 139 -19.73 7.74 -11.23
N ALA A 140 -19.29 7.90 -9.97
CA ALA A 140 -17.88 7.90 -9.62
C ALA A 140 -17.36 6.47 -9.42
N LEU A 141 -16.28 6.13 -10.13
CA LEU A 141 -15.69 4.79 -10.09
C LEU A 141 -14.82 4.60 -8.85
N TYR A 142 -14.00 5.60 -8.53
CA TYR A 142 -13.12 5.62 -7.37
C TYR A 142 -12.89 7.06 -6.89
N ALA A 143 -12.30 7.18 -5.70
CA ALA A 143 -11.82 8.44 -5.14
C ALA A 143 -10.29 8.51 -5.20
N VAL A 144 -9.75 9.71 -5.34
CA VAL A 144 -8.31 9.99 -5.30
C VAL A 144 -8.00 10.99 -4.19
N ASP A 145 -6.91 10.74 -3.47
CA ASP A 145 -6.34 11.71 -2.54
C ASP A 145 -4.81 11.55 -2.44
N VAL A 146 -4.15 12.62 -2.03
CA VAL A 146 -2.71 12.65 -1.78
C VAL A 146 -2.49 12.63 -0.27
N THR A 147 -1.87 11.55 0.19
CA THR A 147 -1.47 11.42 1.59
C THR A 147 -0.07 11.98 1.82
N PHE A 148 0.10 12.73 2.90
CA PHE A 148 1.41 13.20 3.35
C PHE A 148 1.96 12.29 4.45
N GLN A 149 3.10 11.68 4.19
CA GLN A 149 3.83 10.87 5.15
C GLN A 149 4.99 11.68 5.73
N ARG A 150 4.89 12.02 7.02
CA ARG A 150 5.95 12.70 7.75
C ARG A 150 7.22 11.85 7.76
N THR A 151 8.36 12.51 7.59
CA THR A 151 9.69 11.90 7.75
C THR A 151 10.56 12.72 8.71
N ASN A 152 11.71 12.15 9.08
CA ASN A 152 12.77 12.93 9.70
C ASN A 152 13.33 13.94 8.70
N ALA A 153 13.91 15.04 9.20
CA ALA A 153 14.60 15.99 8.34
C ALA A 153 15.70 15.26 7.55
N PRO A 154 15.70 15.34 6.20
CA PRO A 154 16.74 14.68 5.42
C PRO A 154 18.14 15.19 5.78
N ALA A 155 19.15 14.34 5.58
CA ALA A 155 20.54 14.81 5.56
C ALA A 155 20.78 15.66 4.28
N GLY A 156 21.78 16.54 4.31
CA GLY A 156 22.14 17.39 3.17
C GLY A 156 22.05 18.88 3.44
N SER A 157 22.16 19.68 2.39
CA SER A 157 22.06 21.14 2.40
C SER A 157 20.63 21.62 2.64
N PHE A 158 20.46 22.89 3.00
CA PHE A 158 19.13 23.50 3.15
C PHE A 158 18.28 23.37 1.86
N ASN A 159 18.90 23.56 0.69
CA ASN A 159 18.19 23.49 -0.59
C ASN A 159 17.69 22.07 -0.92
N GLU A 160 18.43 21.03 -0.54
CA GLU A 160 18.01 19.64 -0.71
C GLU A 160 16.87 19.30 0.25
N LYS A 161 16.99 19.67 1.53
CA LYS A 161 15.95 19.43 2.53
C LYS A 161 14.65 20.15 2.20
N LYS A 162 14.73 21.40 1.73
CA LYS A 162 13.57 22.24 1.40
C LYS A 162 12.61 21.56 0.43
N ARG A 163 13.10 20.69 -0.46
CA ARG A 163 12.27 19.92 -1.41
C ARG A 163 11.30 18.96 -0.70
N PHE A 164 11.66 18.47 0.48
CA PHE A 164 10.81 17.57 1.25
C PHE A 164 9.90 18.31 2.24
N TYR A 165 10.04 19.63 2.37
CA TYR A 165 9.28 20.41 3.33
C TYR A 165 7.88 20.76 2.77
N SER A 166 6.84 20.25 3.41
CA SER A 166 5.46 20.64 3.12
C SER A 166 5.11 21.92 3.89
N LYS A 167 4.82 23.00 3.15
CA LYS A 167 4.36 24.26 3.75
C LYS A 167 3.01 24.10 4.48
N LYS A 168 2.11 23.28 3.92
CA LYS A 168 0.77 23.01 4.48
C LYS A 168 0.86 22.38 5.87
N HIS A 169 1.79 21.45 6.06
CA HIS A 169 1.93 20.70 7.31
C HIS A 169 3.05 21.20 8.23
N GLY A 170 3.91 22.09 7.74
CA GLY A 170 5.06 22.60 8.49
C GLY A 170 6.13 21.54 8.79
N GLN A 171 6.15 20.44 8.02
CA GLN A 171 6.96 19.25 8.30
C GLN A 171 7.68 18.74 7.04
N TYR A 172 8.78 18.03 7.23
CA TYR A 172 9.40 17.24 6.17
C TYR A 172 8.64 15.94 5.96
N GLY A 173 8.53 15.53 4.71
CA GLY A 173 7.85 14.29 4.38
C GLY A 173 7.86 13.97 2.90
N LEU A 174 7.14 12.91 2.60
CA LEU A 174 6.84 12.44 1.26
C LEU A 174 5.34 12.53 1.03
N LYS A 175 4.96 12.53 -0.24
CA LYS A 175 3.57 12.47 -0.67
C LYS A 175 3.38 11.31 -1.63
N VAL A 176 2.24 10.67 -1.52
CA VAL A 176 1.82 9.60 -2.42
C VAL A 176 0.35 9.85 -2.75
N GLU A 177 0.00 9.76 -4.02
CA GLU A 177 -1.39 9.69 -4.42
C GLU A 177 -1.88 8.24 -4.31
N ALA A 178 -3.05 8.06 -3.72
CA ALA A 178 -3.76 6.80 -3.69
C ALA A 178 -5.14 6.96 -4.34
N SER A 179 -5.49 5.99 -5.19
CA SER A 179 -6.83 5.85 -5.76
C SER A 179 -7.53 4.65 -5.13
N VAL A 180 -8.74 4.84 -4.61
CA VAL A 180 -9.46 3.87 -3.77
C VAL A 180 -10.91 3.73 -4.21
N LEU A 181 -11.35 2.48 -4.37
CA LEU A 181 -12.71 2.11 -4.72
C LEU A 181 -13.69 2.36 -3.55
N PRO A 182 -15.01 2.43 -3.81
CA PRO A 182 -16.00 2.62 -2.74
C PRO A 182 -16.04 1.48 -1.71
N ASN A 183 -15.54 0.28 -2.06
CA ASN A 183 -15.38 -0.85 -1.14
C ASN A 183 -14.09 -0.78 -0.27
N GLY A 184 -13.31 0.30 -0.39
CA GLY A 184 -12.09 0.53 0.40
C GLY A 184 -10.82 -0.09 -0.18
N LEU A 185 -10.88 -0.75 -1.34
CA LEU A 185 -9.70 -1.35 -1.97
C LEU A 185 -8.93 -0.31 -2.80
N ALA A 186 -7.60 -0.27 -2.61
CA ALA A 186 -6.72 0.56 -3.42
C ALA A 186 -6.54 -0.04 -4.82
N ILE A 187 -6.56 0.81 -5.84
CA ILE A 187 -6.35 0.43 -7.25
C ILE A 187 -5.11 1.07 -7.86
N ASN A 188 -4.59 2.11 -7.21
CA ASN A 188 -3.33 2.72 -7.57
C ASN A 188 -2.72 3.43 -6.38
N VAL A 189 -1.39 3.39 -6.33
CA VAL A 189 -0.55 4.10 -5.38
C VAL A 189 0.67 4.58 -6.15
N THR A 190 0.90 5.88 -6.24
CA THR A 190 2.04 6.42 -7.00
C THR A 190 3.36 6.18 -6.27
N THR A 191 4.48 6.37 -6.96
CA THR A 191 5.77 6.49 -6.29
C THR A 191 5.76 7.72 -5.37
N ALA A 192 6.45 7.61 -4.23
CA ALA A 192 6.59 8.71 -3.29
C ALA A 192 7.35 9.89 -3.90
N VAL A 193 6.78 11.09 -3.77
CA VAL A 193 7.40 12.35 -4.20
C VAL A 193 7.73 13.25 -3.00
N PRO A 194 8.60 14.25 -3.15
CA PRO A 194 8.93 15.15 -2.06
C PRO A 194 7.71 15.95 -1.54
N GLY A 195 7.63 16.17 -0.23
CA GLY A 195 6.49 16.83 0.41
C GLY A 195 6.19 18.27 -0.01
N SER A 196 7.11 18.95 -0.70
CA SER A 196 6.87 20.29 -1.27
C SER A 196 6.05 20.29 -2.55
N VAL A 197 5.90 19.13 -3.21
CA VAL A 197 5.12 18.99 -4.45
C VAL A 197 3.64 19.23 -4.14
N ALA A 198 2.96 19.99 -5.01
CA ALA A 198 1.53 20.26 -4.87
C ALA A 198 0.70 19.03 -5.24
N ASP A 199 -0.40 18.79 -4.54
CA ASP A 199 -1.21 17.57 -4.70
C ASP A 199 -1.72 17.44 -6.14
N ILE A 200 -2.16 18.55 -6.76
CA ILE A 200 -2.57 18.59 -8.17
C ILE A 200 -1.46 18.18 -9.15
N ALA A 201 -0.20 18.57 -8.90
CA ALA A 201 0.90 18.22 -9.80
C ALA A 201 1.21 16.72 -9.77
N ILE A 202 0.93 16.05 -8.63
CA ILE A 202 1.05 14.60 -8.51
C ILE A 202 -0.03 13.93 -9.36
N CYS A 203 -1.29 14.37 -9.23
CA CYS A 203 -2.39 13.86 -10.05
C CYS A 203 -2.21 14.12 -11.54
N GLU A 204 -1.69 15.29 -11.93
CA GLU A 204 -1.35 15.58 -13.33
C GLU A 204 -0.26 14.65 -13.85
N SER A 205 0.75 14.31 -13.03
CA SER A 205 1.77 13.33 -13.42
C SER A 205 1.23 11.90 -13.55
N ASN A 206 0.08 11.61 -12.93
CA ASN A 206 -0.61 10.33 -12.98
C ASN A 206 -1.82 10.32 -13.93
N LEU A 207 -1.96 11.35 -14.78
CA LEU A 207 -3.13 11.55 -15.64
C LEU A 207 -3.40 10.37 -16.58
N ASP A 208 -2.36 9.79 -17.19
CA ASP A 208 -2.48 8.68 -18.14
C ASP A 208 -3.17 7.47 -17.50
N PHE A 209 -2.83 7.17 -16.23
CA PHE A 209 -3.48 6.11 -15.47
C PHE A 209 -4.98 6.41 -15.32
N HIS A 210 -5.34 7.63 -14.92
CA HIS A 210 -6.73 7.99 -14.73
C HIS A 210 -7.53 7.97 -16.04
N GLN A 211 -6.95 8.48 -17.13
CA GLN A 211 -7.59 8.48 -18.45
C GLN A 211 -7.85 7.06 -18.97
N ASP A 212 -6.91 6.14 -18.78
CA ASP A 212 -7.08 4.73 -19.11
C ASP A 212 -8.20 4.11 -18.26
N LYS A 213 -8.13 4.27 -16.93
CA LYS A 213 -8.99 3.57 -15.98
C LYS A 213 -10.41 4.11 -15.83
N LEU A 214 -10.64 5.37 -16.17
CA LEU A 214 -11.98 5.96 -16.12
C LEU A 214 -12.77 5.75 -17.41
N LYS A 215 -12.16 5.19 -18.46
CA LYS A 215 -12.84 4.95 -19.73
C LYS A 215 -13.88 3.85 -19.59
N LYS A 216 -15.10 4.10 -20.07
CA LYS A 216 -16.15 3.08 -20.19
C LYS A 216 -15.72 2.02 -21.20
N ILE A 217 -15.98 0.76 -20.89
CA ILE A 217 -15.64 -0.37 -21.76
C ILE A 217 -16.83 -1.33 -21.95
N GLY A 218 -17.05 -1.75 -23.20
CA GLY A 218 -18.03 -2.78 -23.53
C GLY A 218 -19.45 -2.39 -23.11
N GLU A 219 -20.08 -3.24 -22.28
CA GLU A 219 -21.44 -3.02 -21.78
C GLU A 219 -21.59 -1.78 -20.89
N GLU A 220 -20.47 -1.21 -20.40
CA GLU A 220 -20.50 0.01 -19.60
C GLU A 220 -20.88 1.26 -20.40
N ASP A 221 -20.68 1.27 -21.72
CA ASP A 221 -21.12 2.38 -22.57
C ASP A 221 -22.65 2.53 -22.59
N ASP A 222 -23.37 1.41 -22.43
CA ASP A 222 -24.84 1.36 -22.41
C ASP A 222 -25.43 1.53 -20.99
N MET A 223 -24.58 1.54 -19.96
CA MET A 223 -25.05 1.75 -18.58
C MET A 223 -25.59 3.16 -18.39
N LEU A 224 -26.75 3.26 -17.74
CA LEU A 224 -27.35 4.55 -17.38
C LEU A 224 -26.41 5.35 -16.49
N ASP A 225 -26.08 6.55 -16.95
CA ASP A 225 -25.20 7.49 -16.30
C ASP A 225 -25.78 8.89 -16.45
N ASP A 226 -26.49 9.33 -15.43
CA ASP A 226 -27.08 10.66 -15.30
C ASP A 226 -26.23 11.58 -14.40
N GLY A 227 -24.98 11.18 -14.12
CA GLY A 227 -24.10 11.90 -13.23
C GLY A 227 -23.59 13.22 -13.85
N PRO A 228 -23.09 14.17 -13.03
CA PRO A 228 -22.60 15.44 -13.53
C PRO A 228 -21.50 15.29 -14.60
N MET A 229 -21.44 16.24 -15.53
CA MET A 229 -20.44 16.29 -16.62
C MET A 229 -20.50 15.11 -17.61
N GLN A 230 -21.59 14.34 -17.65
CA GLN A 230 -21.74 13.24 -18.61
C GLN A 230 -21.73 13.72 -20.06
N GLU A 231 -22.35 14.86 -20.37
CA GLU A 231 -22.38 15.40 -21.74
C GLU A 231 -20.97 15.78 -22.26
N GLU A 232 -20.10 16.27 -21.37
CA GLU A 232 -18.72 16.64 -21.69
C GLU A 232 -17.80 15.41 -21.76
N TYR A 233 -18.09 14.38 -20.95
CA TYR A 233 -17.29 13.15 -20.84
C TYR A 233 -18.15 11.88 -20.97
N PRO A 234 -18.82 11.63 -22.11
CA PRO A 234 -19.85 10.59 -22.23
C PRO A 234 -19.30 9.17 -22.10
N ARG A 235 -18.05 8.98 -22.51
CA ARG A 235 -17.32 7.69 -22.50
C ARG A 235 -16.44 7.49 -21.27
N SER A 236 -16.68 8.25 -20.20
CA SER A 236 -15.86 8.19 -18.99
C SER A 236 -16.72 8.19 -17.73
N TRP A 237 -16.38 7.29 -16.81
CA TRP A 237 -16.84 7.36 -15.43
C TRP A 237 -16.21 8.54 -14.69
N ALA A 238 -16.85 8.95 -13.60
CA ALA A 238 -16.35 10.04 -12.79
C ALA A 238 -15.25 9.59 -11.83
N LEU A 239 -14.42 10.56 -11.45
CA LEU A 239 -13.43 10.46 -10.38
C LEU A 239 -13.81 11.40 -9.23
N LEU A 240 -13.88 10.91 -8.01
CA LEU A 240 -14.03 11.78 -6.84
C LEU A 240 -12.66 12.32 -6.41
N ALA A 241 -12.57 13.64 -6.26
CA ALA A 241 -11.35 14.29 -5.80
C ALA A 241 -11.68 15.38 -4.77
N ASP A 242 -10.75 15.63 -3.86
CA ASP A 242 -10.88 16.68 -2.85
C ASP A 242 -10.85 18.11 -3.46
N LYS A 243 -11.10 19.12 -2.63
CA LYS A 243 -11.11 20.53 -3.07
C LYS A 243 -9.73 21.06 -3.49
N GLY A 244 -8.65 20.42 -3.08
CA GLY A 244 -7.26 20.76 -3.43
C GLY A 244 -6.93 20.54 -4.91
N TYR A 245 -7.73 19.76 -5.64
CA TYR A 245 -7.54 19.46 -7.06
C TYR A 245 -8.22 20.46 -8.02
N GLN A 246 -8.22 21.75 -7.68
CA GLN A 246 -8.85 22.78 -8.51
C GLN A 246 -8.25 22.84 -9.91
N GLY A 247 -9.07 22.61 -10.94
CA GLY A 247 -8.66 22.63 -12.35
C GLY A 247 -8.56 21.24 -12.98
N PHE A 248 -8.56 20.17 -12.18
CA PHE A 248 -8.45 18.79 -12.68
C PHE A 248 -9.66 18.36 -13.52
N TYR A 249 -10.84 18.93 -13.23
CA TYR A 249 -12.07 18.76 -14.01
C TYR A 249 -11.96 19.18 -15.49
N ARG A 250 -10.90 19.91 -15.89
CA ARG A 250 -10.66 20.26 -17.30
C ARG A 250 -10.05 19.12 -18.11
N GLN A 251 -9.46 18.14 -17.42
CA GLN A 251 -8.71 17.04 -18.05
C GLN A 251 -9.42 15.70 -17.87
N LEU A 252 -10.26 15.57 -16.85
CA LEU A 252 -11.02 14.38 -16.50
C LEU A 252 -12.41 14.76 -15.99
N ARG A 253 -13.34 13.79 -16.01
CA ARG A 253 -14.65 13.90 -15.35
C ARG A 253 -14.51 13.84 -13.83
N SER A 254 -14.02 14.92 -13.23
CA SER A 254 -13.77 15.00 -11.78
C SER A 254 -14.94 15.64 -11.04
N LEU A 255 -15.45 14.93 -10.02
CA LEU A 255 -16.52 15.36 -9.12
C LEU A 255 -15.96 15.72 -7.75
N ARG A 256 -16.73 16.52 -7.01
CA ARG A 256 -16.40 17.05 -5.68
C ARG A 256 -17.44 16.65 -4.65
#